data_AF-A0A927AQ23-F1
#
_entry.id   AF-A0A927AQ23-F1
#
_cell.length_a   1.000
_cell.length_b   1.000
_cell.length_c   1.000
_cell.angle_alpha   90.00
_cell.angle_beta   90.00
_cell.angle_gamma   90.00
#
_symmetry.space_group_name_H-M   'P 1'
#
loop_
_entity.id
_entity.type
_entity.pdbx_description
1 polymer ?
#
loop_
_entity_poly.entity_id
_entity_poly.type
_entity_poly.pdbx_seq_one_letter_code
_entity_poly.pdbx_strand_id
1 'polypeptide(L)'
;MKKILAISTLLAGLLFATSAKADTYQGGGYTVTIGGADGEVSYRGCDDRGNCLYIPQVSFRQRGSLIWENSGYTYNMSPLGTNDGRYRLKVFAPNGNVILNVEMSPVATSSSERISELNCVVTNLQSGQLALRRSPGGEAIAGLDNDNIVRYLRGSGDTWVYVRVIRGPNSRVNGKEGWVNFNYLECLD
;
A
#
# COMPACT_ATOMS: atom_id res chain seq x y z
N MET A 1 -29.75 -53.09 7.40
CA MET A 1 -28.59 -52.35 6.86
C MET A 1 -28.92 -50.86 6.90
N LYS A 2 -28.27 -50.09 7.79
CA LYS A 2 -28.48 -48.65 7.98
C LYS A 2 -27.68 -47.88 6.91
N LYS A 3 -28.35 -47.09 6.07
CA LYS A 3 -27.69 -46.09 5.21
C LYS A 3 -27.63 -44.77 5.98
N ILE A 4 -26.43 -44.35 6.37
CA ILE A 4 -26.17 -43.05 6.99
C ILE A 4 -25.84 -42.09 5.84
N LEU A 5 -26.69 -41.07 5.62
CA LEU A 5 -26.33 -39.93 4.76
C LEU A 5 -25.41 -39.00 5.57
N ALA A 6 -24.18 -38.84 5.10
CA ALA A 6 -23.25 -37.83 5.62
C ALA A 6 -23.63 -36.45 5.05
N ILE A 7 -24.01 -35.53 5.93
CA ILE A 7 -24.26 -34.12 5.60
C ILE A 7 -22.89 -33.44 5.53
N SER A 8 -22.45 -33.10 4.32
CA SER A 8 -21.27 -32.27 4.09
C SER A 8 -21.62 -30.81 4.39
N THR A 9 -21.14 -30.29 5.50
CA THR A 9 -21.26 -28.88 5.88
C THR A 9 -20.08 -28.12 5.27
N LEU A 10 -20.33 -27.26 4.29
CA LEU A 10 -19.33 -26.31 3.78
C LEU A 10 -19.03 -25.28 4.88
N LEU A 11 -17.85 -25.38 5.47
CA LEU A 11 -17.29 -24.35 6.36
C LEU A 11 -16.91 -23.14 5.50
N ALA A 12 -17.72 -22.08 5.52
CA ALA A 12 -17.34 -20.79 4.97
C ALA A 12 -16.25 -20.19 5.88
N GLY A 13 -14.99 -20.29 5.45
CA GLY A 13 -13.86 -19.68 6.14
C GLY A 13 -14.01 -18.17 6.18
N LEU A 14 -14.13 -17.63 7.40
CA LEU A 14 -13.97 -16.20 7.68
C LEU A 14 -12.54 -15.80 7.29
N LEU A 15 -12.41 -14.99 6.24
CA LEU A 15 -11.17 -14.27 5.96
C LEU A 15 -11.05 -13.13 6.98
N PHE A 16 -10.15 -13.28 7.95
CA PHE A 16 -9.69 -12.17 8.77
C PHE A 16 -8.91 -11.22 7.85
N ALA A 17 -9.44 -10.01 7.63
CA ALA A 17 -8.67 -8.95 6.99
C ALA A 17 -7.55 -8.53 7.95
N THR A 18 -6.29 -8.80 7.59
CA THR A 18 -5.13 -8.27 8.32
C THR A 18 -4.98 -6.81 7.92
N SER A 19 -5.12 -5.87 8.88
CA SER A 19 -4.78 -4.46 8.65
C SER A 19 -3.35 -4.37 8.11
N ALA A 20 -3.18 -3.70 6.96
CA ALA A 20 -1.87 -3.37 6.45
C ALA A 20 -1.18 -2.45 7.47
N LYS A 21 0.04 -2.81 7.90
CA LYS A 21 0.86 -1.90 8.71
C LYS A 21 1.21 -0.68 7.85
N ALA A 22 1.26 0.50 8.48
CA ALA A 22 1.73 1.71 7.79
C ALA A 22 3.17 1.52 7.30
N ASP A 23 3.44 1.95 6.07
CA ASP A 23 4.77 1.84 5.46
C ASP A 23 5.66 3.05 5.78
N THR A 24 5.10 4.14 6.34
CA THR A 24 5.86 5.35 6.70
C THR A 24 5.60 5.75 8.15
N TYR A 25 6.67 6.21 8.81
CA TYR A 25 6.67 6.61 10.21
C TYR A 25 7.35 7.97 10.35
N GLN A 26 6.93 8.76 11.33
CA GLN A 26 7.51 10.06 11.64
C GLN A 26 7.77 10.26 13.13
N GLY A 27 8.84 10.99 13.46
CA GLY A 27 9.19 11.29 14.84
C GLY A 27 10.50 12.07 14.95
N GLY A 28 10.54 13.06 15.85
CA GLY A 28 11.76 13.82 16.15
C GLY A 28 12.39 14.55 14.96
N GLY A 29 11.59 14.97 13.98
CA GLY A 29 12.08 15.60 12.74
C GLY A 29 12.52 14.61 11.65
N TYR A 30 12.40 13.30 11.90
CA TYR A 30 12.76 12.26 10.94
C TYR A 30 11.53 11.57 10.36
N THR A 31 11.67 11.11 9.12
CA THR A 31 10.71 10.21 8.47
C THR A 31 11.41 8.90 8.11
N VAL A 32 10.76 7.76 8.32
CA VAL A 32 11.25 6.45 7.87
C VAL A 32 10.16 5.78 7.05
N THR A 33 10.47 5.45 5.79
CA THR A 33 9.65 4.59 4.94
C THR A 33 10.27 3.19 4.92
N ILE A 34 9.46 2.19 5.19
CA ILE A 34 9.78 0.77 5.15
C ILE A 34 9.00 0.20 3.95
N GLY A 35 9.70 -0.21 2.90
CA GLY A 35 9.08 -0.72 1.68
C GLY A 35 9.52 -2.14 1.35
N GLY A 36 8.72 -2.85 0.56
CA GLY A 36 9.01 -4.20 0.07
C GLY A 36 8.32 -5.32 0.86
N ALA A 37 8.28 -6.52 0.28
CA ALA A 37 7.72 -7.74 0.88
C ALA A 37 8.84 -8.75 1.19
N ASP A 38 8.52 -9.74 2.03
CA ASP A 38 9.30 -10.95 2.35
C ASP A 38 10.75 -11.03 1.80
N GLY A 39 11.72 -10.73 2.66
CA GLY A 39 13.16 -10.78 2.32
C GLY A 39 13.75 -9.50 1.71
N GLU A 40 12.93 -8.63 1.11
CA GLU A 40 13.37 -7.41 0.42
C GLU A 40 12.93 -6.12 1.13
N VAL A 41 12.90 -6.14 2.47
CA VAL A 41 12.45 -4.97 3.24
C VAL A 41 13.53 -3.91 3.28
N SER A 42 13.24 -2.80 2.60
CA SER A 42 14.11 -1.63 2.48
C SER A 42 13.85 -0.60 3.57
N TYR A 43 14.84 0.26 3.79
CA TYR A 43 14.78 1.43 4.68
C TYR A 43 15.04 2.68 3.86
N ARG A 44 14.17 3.68 3.99
CA ARG A 44 14.43 5.04 3.53
C ARG A 44 14.20 6.01 4.69
N GLY A 45 15.28 6.50 5.29
CA GLY A 45 15.22 7.50 6.36
C GLY A 45 15.56 8.88 5.83
N CYS A 46 14.78 9.90 6.17
CA CYS A 46 15.09 11.30 5.84
C CYS A 46 15.09 12.18 7.09
N ASP A 47 15.95 13.19 7.11
CA ASP A 47 15.93 14.28 8.10
C ASP A 47 14.93 15.39 7.72
N ASP A 48 14.83 16.41 8.57
CA ASP A 48 13.94 17.57 8.41
C ASP A 48 14.31 18.48 7.23
N ARG A 49 15.51 18.31 6.68
CA ARG A 49 16.02 19.03 5.51
C ARG A 49 15.83 18.25 4.21
N GLY A 50 15.26 17.04 4.30
CA GLY A 50 15.03 16.16 3.15
C GLY A 50 16.26 15.39 2.69
N ASN A 51 17.35 15.34 3.48
CA ASN A 51 18.48 14.47 3.19
C ASN A 51 18.09 13.04 3.53
N CYS A 52 18.14 12.16 2.55
CA CYS A 52 17.65 10.80 2.69
C CYS A 52 18.77 9.76 2.52
N LEU A 53 18.75 8.74 3.38
CA LEU A 53 19.52 7.51 3.25
C LEU A 53 18.60 6.37 2.81
N TYR A 54 19.05 5.60 1.82
CA TYR A 54 18.37 4.38 1.38
C TYR A 54 19.24 3.15 1.64
N ILE A 55 18.65 2.13 2.28
CA ILE A 55 19.28 0.82 2.49
C ILE A 55 18.33 -0.23 1.89
N PRO A 56 18.73 -0.93 0.82
CA PRO A 56 17.79 -1.71 0.02
C PRO A 56 17.30 -2.99 0.73
N GLN A 57 18.04 -3.49 1.71
CA GLN A 57 17.74 -4.78 2.32
C GLN A 57 17.96 -4.75 3.83
N VAL A 58 17.00 -5.33 4.55
CA VAL A 58 17.07 -5.57 5.99
C VAL A 58 18.17 -6.58 6.30
N SER A 59 19.05 -6.24 7.24
CA SER A 59 20.13 -7.10 7.68
C SER A 59 19.61 -8.20 8.62
N PHE A 60 18.67 -7.86 9.51
CA PHE A 60 18.15 -8.80 10.49
C PHE A 60 16.72 -8.48 10.94
N ARG A 61 15.94 -9.52 11.26
CA ARG A 61 14.58 -9.40 11.81
C ARG A 61 14.48 -10.16 13.13
N GLN A 62 14.02 -9.50 14.18
CA GLN A 62 13.88 -10.12 15.50
C GLN A 62 12.66 -9.60 16.25
N ARG A 63 11.72 -10.49 16.58
CA ARG A 63 10.54 -10.18 17.41
C ARG A 63 9.81 -8.90 16.96
N GLY A 64 9.64 -8.73 15.64
CA GLY A 64 9.00 -7.55 15.04
C GLY A 64 9.90 -6.32 14.87
N SER A 65 11.13 -6.38 15.36
CA SER A 65 12.16 -5.36 15.08
C SER A 65 12.80 -5.60 13.73
N LEU A 66 13.07 -4.52 13.01
CA LEU A 66 13.74 -4.50 11.72
C LEU A 66 15.08 -3.75 11.87
N ILE A 67 16.16 -4.39 11.43
CA ILE A 67 17.52 -3.88 11.59
C ILE A 67 18.20 -3.80 10.24
N TRP A 68 18.74 -2.62 9.92
CA TRP A 68 19.56 -2.37 8.74
C TRP A 68 20.95 -1.92 9.16
N GLU A 69 21.95 -2.29 8.39
CA GLU A 69 23.33 -1.87 8.57
C GLU A 69 23.83 -1.15 7.32
N ASN A 70 24.52 -0.03 7.51
CA ASN A 70 25.16 0.69 6.41
C ASN A 70 26.40 1.43 6.92
N SER A 71 27.56 1.17 6.29
CA SER A 71 28.84 1.82 6.63
C SER A 71 29.20 1.77 8.13
N GLY A 72 28.89 0.64 8.79
CA GLY A 72 29.12 0.44 10.23
C GLY A 72 28.06 1.04 11.15
N TYR A 73 27.09 1.81 10.64
CA TYR A 73 25.95 2.27 11.41
C TYR A 73 24.86 1.20 11.44
N THR A 74 24.13 1.13 12.55
CA THR A 74 22.96 0.24 12.71
C THR A 74 21.70 1.06 12.90
N TYR A 75 20.66 0.75 12.14
CA TYR A 75 19.35 1.38 12.16
C TYR A 75 18.35 0.34 12.66
N ASN A 76 17.78 0.54 13.85
CA ASN A 76 16.88 -0.41 14.48
C ASN A 76 15.50 0.23 14.68
N MET A 77 14.51 -0.30 13.97
CA MET A 77 13.10 -0.02 14.19
C MET A 77 12.50 -1.11 15.08
N SER A 78 12.36 -0.83 16.38
CA SER A 78 11.77 -1.76 17.36
C SER A 78 10.34 -1.36 17.74
N PRO A 79 9.35 -2.28 17.76
CA PRO A 79 7.98 -1.94 18.13
C PRO A 79 7.88 -1.51 19.60
N LEU A 80 7.05 -0.50 19.90
CA LEU A 80 6.81 -0.02 21.27
C LEU A 80 5.69 -0.77 22.00
N GLY A 81 4.81 -1.43 21.25
CA GLY A 81 3.73 -2.27 21.75
C GLY A 81 3.28 -3.24 20.66
N THR A 82 2.40 -4.18 21.01
CA THR A 82 1.91 -5.19 20.08
C THR A 82 0.90 -4.65 19.06
N ASN A 83 0.15 -3.59 19.40
CA ASN A 83 -1.04 -3.17 18.65
C ASN A 83 -1.13 -1.68 18.30
N ASP A 84 -0.15 -0.85 18.68
CA ASP A 84 -0.23 0.61 18.45
C ASP A 84 0.41 1.04 17.13
N GLY A 85 1.08 0.12 16.43
CA GLY A 85 1.79 0.40 15.19
C GLY A 85 2.98 1.37 15.37
N ARG A 86 3.34 1.74 16.61
CA ARG A 86 4.43 2.66 16.88
C ARG A 86 5.75 1.92 17.00
N TYR A 87 6.79 2.59 16.53
CA TYR A 87 8.15 2.09 16.61
C TYR A 87 9.01 3.05 17.41
N ARG A 88 10.15 2.56 17.85
CA ARG A 88 11.28 3.37 18.29
C ARG A 88 12.39 3.15 17.30
N LEU A 89 12.86 4.25 16.71
CA LEU A 89 14.06 4.27 15.88
C LEU A 89 15.26 4.52 16.80
N LYS A 90 16.18 3.56 16.82
CA LYS A 90 17.53 3.77 17.36
C LYS A 90 18.55 3.70 16.24
N VAL A 91 19.44 4.68 16.18
CA VAL A 91 20.61 4.65 15.30
C VAL A 91 21.87 4.54 16.16
N PHE A 92 22.70 3.56 15.85
CA PHE A 92 23.97 3.31 16.49
C PHE A 92 25.10 3.72 15.55
N ALA A 93 26.06 4.47 16.08
CA ALA A 93 27.32 4.75 15.39
C ALA A 93 28.20 3.49 15.32
N PRO A 94 29.26 3.46 14.48
CA PRO A 94 30.15 2.31 14.36
C PRO A 94 30.83 1.85 15.66
N ASN A 95 30.92 2.74 16.65
CA ASN A 95 31.44 2.42 17.98
C ASN A 95 30.39 1.85 18.94
N GLY A 96 29.15 1.62 18.48
CA GLY A 96 28.04 1.11 19.28
C GLY A 96 27.27 2.16 20.08
N ASN A 97 27.66 3.43 20.05
CA ASN A 97 26.95 4.49 20.76
C ASN A 97 25.63 4.84 20.05
N VAL A 98 24.57 5.03 20.84
CA VAL A 98 23.28 5.51 20.32
C VAL A 98 23.37 7.00 20.00
N ILE A 99 23.15 7.36 18.74
CA ILE A 99 23.17 8.74 18.25
C ILE A 99 21.78 9.28 17.90
N LEU A 100 20.79 8.38 17.77
CA LEU A 100 19.38 8.73 17.62
C LEU A 100 18.53 7.76 18.43
N ASN A 101 17.52 8.27 19.13
CA ASN A 101 16.58 7.47 19.91
C ASN A 101 15.23 8.19 19.95
N VAL A 102 14.39 7.94 18.95
CA VAL A 102 13.12 8.66 18.76
C VAL A 102 11.96 7.69 18.67
N GLU A 103 10.84 8.06 19.26
CA GLU A 103 9.58 7.38 19.01
C GLU A 103 9.04 7.81 17.66
N MET A 104 8.63 6.82 16.88
CA MET A 104 8.16 6.94 15.52
C MET A 104 6.69 6.53 15.52
N SER A 105 5.83 7.50 15.23
CA SER A 105 4.40 7.24 15.05
C SER A 105 4.14 6.86 13.60
N PRO A 106 3.24 5.91 13.33
CA PRO A 106 2.81 5.66 11.96
C PRO A 106 2.27 6.97 11.40
N VAL A 107 2.83 7.38 10.26
CA VAL A 107 2.13 8.33 9.41
C VAL A 107 1.04 7.47 8.78
N ALA A 108 -0.22 7.72 9.12
CA ALA A 108 -1.32 7.14 8.37
C ALA A 108 -0.98 7.40 6.90
N THR A 109 -0.74 6.33 6.14
CA THR A 109 -0.25 6.43 4.77
C THR A 109 -1.27 7.29 4.04
N SER A 110 -0.94 8.55 3.80
CA SER A 110 -1.74 9.47 2.98
C SER A 110 -1.56 9.09 1.51
N SER A 111 -1.79 7.81 1.22
CA SER A 111 -1.73 7.19 -0.09
C SER A 111 -2.61 5.93 -0.19
N SER A 112 -3.42 5.57 0.82
CA SER A 112 -4.49 4.57 0.60
C SER A 112 -5.74 4.65 1.52
N GLU A 113 -5.86 5.60 2.45
CA GLU A 113 -7.08 5.72 3.30
C GLU A 113 -7.74 7.12 3.33
N ARG A 114 -7.51 7.96 2.30
CA ARG A 114 -8.46 9.02 1.91
C ARG A 114 -8.83 9.02 0.41
N ILE A 115 -8.33 8.05 -0.37
CA ILE A 115 -8.68 7.95 -1.80
C ILE A 115 -9.93 7.08 -2.02
N SER A 116 -10.52 6.48 -0.97
CA SER A 116 -11.74 5.65 -1.10
C SER A 116 -13.00 6.43 -1.54
N GLU A 117 -12.89 7.74 -1.75
CA GLU A 117 -13.99 8.59 -2.21
C GLU A 117 -13.62 9.58 -3.33
N LEU A 118 -12.38 9.57 -3.84
CA LEU A 118 -12.02 10.51 -4.92
C LEU A 118 -12.66 10.08 -6.24
N ASN A 119 -13.29 11.05 -6.90
CA ASN A 119 -13.76 10.90 -8.25
C ASN A 119 -12.61 11.29 -9.18
N CYS A 120 -12.24 10.38 -10.07
CA CYS A 120 -11.25 10.60 -11.11
C CYS A 120 -11.94 10.72 -12.47
N VAL A 121 -11.39 11.57 -13.31
CA VAL A 121 -11.81 11.76 -14.69
C VAL A 121 -10.87 10.99 -15.61
N VAL A 122 -11.44 10.26 -16.57
CA VAL A 122 -10.66 9.62 -17.63
C VAL A 122 -10.16 10.69 -18.59
N THR A 123 -8.86 10.70 -18.86
CA THR A 123 -8.20 11.72 -19.66
C THR A 123 -7.06 11.13 -20.49
N ASN A 124 -6.45 11.94 -21.35
CA ASN A 124 -5.26 11.63 -22.15
C ASN A 124 -5.41 10.46 -23.14
N LEU A 125 -6.64 10.02 -23.46
CA LEU A 125 -6.86 9.09 -24.57
C LEU A 125 -6.73 9.85 -25.91
N GLN A 126 -5.75 9.49 -26.72
CA GLN A 126 -5.56 10.02 -28.07
C GLN A 126 -6.39 9.27 -29.13
N SER A 127 -6.67 7.99 -28.88
CA SER A 127 -7.52 7.13 -29.70
C SER A 127 -7.99 5.92 -28.88
N GLY A 128 -9.13 5.34 -29.23
CA GLY A 128 -9.68 4.17 -28.54
C GLY A 128 -10.30 4.49 -27.18
N GLN A 129 -10.46 3.46 -26.35
CA GLN A 129 -11.09 3.56 -25.02
C GLN A 129 -10.14 3.04 -23.95
N LEU A 130 -10.22 3.61 -22.75
CA LEU A 130 -9.61 3.04 -21.56
C LEU A 130 -10.37 1.76 -21.18
N ALA A 131 -9.67 0.62 -21.22
CA ALA A 131 -10.26 -0.66 -20.88
C ALA A 131 -10.44 -0.81 -19.36
N LEU A 132 -11.68 -1.02 -18.93
CA LEU A 132 -12.01 -1.56 -17.61
C LEU A 132 -11.81 -3.08 -17.67
N ARG A 133 -10.99 -3.66 -16.78
CA ARG A 133 -10.55 -5.06 -16.86
C ARG A 133 -10.90 -5.87 -15.60
N ARG A 134 -10.99 -7.20 -15.73
CA ARG A 134 -11.22 -8.11 -14.59
C ARG A 134 -10.01 -8.18 -13.64
N SER A 135 -8.81 -8.06 -14.20
CA SER A 135 -7.53 -8.04 -13.49
C SER A 135 -6.56 -7.07 -14.18
N PRO A 136 -5.48 -6.62 -13.50
CA PRO A 136 -4.40 -5.86 -14.14
C PRO A 136 -3.91 -6.54 -15.41
N GLY A 137 -3.95 -5.82 -16.54
CA GLY A 137 -3.58 -6.36 -17.87
C GLY A 137 -4.47 -7.47 -18.45
N GLY A 138 -5.48 -7.95 -17.72
CA GLY A 138 -6.35 -9.08 -18.10
C GLY A 138 -7.51 -8.70 -19.03
N GLU A 139 -8.52 -9.56 -19.14
CA GLU A 139 -9.67 -9.38 -20.04
C GLU A 139 -10.40 -8.04 -19.79
N ALA A 140 -10.70 -7.31 -20.88
CA ALA A 140 -11.51 -6.10 -20.84
C ALA A 140 -13.01 -6.43 -20.77
N ILE A 141 -13.73 -5.73 -19.90
CA ILE A 141 -15.17 -5.93 -19.61
C ILE A 141 -16.03 -4.71 -19.91
N ALA A 142 -15.40 -3.55 -20.12
CA ALA A 142 -16.01 -2.33 -20.65
C ALA A 142 -14.91 -1.38 -21.17
N GLY A 143 -15.32 -0.40 -21.97
CA GLY A 143 -14.49 0.74 -22.35
C GLY A 143 -15.00 2.02 -21.69
N LEU A 144 -14.08 2.92 -21.37
CA LEU A 144 -14.34 4.27 -20.88
C LEU A 144 -13.71 5.28 -21.84
N ASP A 145 -14.42 6.37 -22.09
CA ASP A 145 -13.96 7.49 -22.93
C ASP A 145 -13.40 8.62 -22.06
N ASN A 146 -12.73 9.60 -22.67
CA ASN A 146 -12.40 10.84 -21.97
C ASN A 146 -13.67 11.46 -21.33
N ASP A 147 -13.50 12.19 -20.24
CA ASP A 147 -14.55 12.85 -19.44
C ASP A 147 -15.50 11.90 -18.68
N ASN A 148 -15.27 10.59 -18.79
CA ASN A 148 -15.94 9.60 -17.95
C ASN A 148 -15.44 9.72 -16.51
N ILE A 149 -16.33 9.49 -15.54
CA ILE A 149 -16.03 9.62 -14.12
C ILE A 149 -16.01 8.24 -13.49
N VAL A 150 -14.92 7.95 -12.78
CA VAL A 150 -14.77 6.75 -11.96
C VAL A 150 -14.47 7.14 -10.52
N ARG A 151 -14.87 6.30 -9.57
CA ARG A 151 -14.48 6.41 -8.18
C ARG A 151 -13.31 5.49 -7.93
N TYR A 152 -12.22 6.03 -7.42
CA TYR A 152 -11.10 5.23 -6.95
C TYR A 152 -11.52 4.39 -5.75
N LEU A 153 -11.18 3.10 -5.76
CA LEU A 153 -11.46 2.20 -4.64
C LEU A 153 -10.18 1.69 -3.99
N ARG A 154 -9.20 1.22 -4.78
CA ARG A 154 -7.91 0.71 -4.30
C ARG A 154 -6.88 0.64 -5.42
N GLY A 155 -5.59 0.58 -5.07
CA GLY A 155 -4.47 0.38 -6.01
C GLY A 155 -3.73 -0.94 -5.74
N SER A 156 -2.91 -1.39 -6.70
CA SER A 156 -2.04 -2.56 -6.56
C SER A 156 -0.57 -2.23 -6.26
N GLY A 157 -0.23 -0.95 -6.04
CA GLY A 157 1.17 -0.50 -5.85
C GLY A 157 1.94 -0.27 -7.15
N ASP A 158 1.30 -0.45 -8.29
CA ASP A 158 1.80 -0.19 -9.65
C ASP A 158 0.84 0.77 -10.40
N THR A 159 0.90 0.81 -11.74
CA THR A 159 0.05 1.68 -12.55
C THR A 159 -1.42 1.25 -12.62
N TRP A 160 -1.84 0.18 -11.92
CA TRP A 160 -3.22 -0.32 -11.97
C TRP A 160 -4.02 0.07 -10.74
N VAL A 161 -5.24 0.53 -10.99
CA VAL A 161 -6.18 0.93 -9.94
C VAL A 161 -7.54 0.31 -10.18
N TYR A 162 -8.15 -0.13 -9.10
CA TYR A 162 -9.49 -0.67 -9.08
C TYR A 162 -10.48 0.46 -8.80
N VAL A 163 -11.48 0.57 -9.67
CA VAL A 163 -12.42 1.70 -9.68
C VAL A 163 -13.86 1.21 -9.83
N ARG A 164 -14.81 2.07 -9.44
CA ARG A 164 -16.23 1.95 -9.80
C ARG A 164 -16.60 3.03 -10.79
N VAL A 165 -17.27 2.67 -11.88
CA VAL A 165 -17.74 3.66 -12.87
C VAL A 165 -18.92 4.45 -12.29
N ILE A 166 -18.78 5.77 -12.15
CA ILE A 166 -19.85 6.67 -11.73
C ILE A 166 -20.62 7.16 -12.96
N ARG A 167 -19.89 7.58 -14.00
CA ARG A 167 -20.43 8.04 -15.28
C ARG A 167 -19.57 7.52 -16.42
N GLY A 168 -20.00 6.42 -17.02
CA GLY A 168 -19.41 5.82 -18.21
C GLY A 168 -20.04 6.34 -19.50
N PRO A 169 -19.70 5.73 -20.65
CA PRO A 169 -20.16 6.19 -21.96
C PRO A 169 -21.64 5.88 -22.21
N ASN A 170 -22.23 4.98 -21.42
CA ASN A 170 -23.65 4.69 -21.39
C ASN A 170 -24.04 4.02 -20.06
N SER A 171 -25.35 3.92 -19.81
CA SER A 171 -25.90 3.40 -18.56
C SER A 171 -25.54 1.93 -18.25
N ARG A 172 -25.18 1.11 -19.25
CA ARG A 172 -24.76 -0.28 -19.03
C ARG A 172 -23.38 -0.41 -18.40
N VAL A 173 -22.57 0.66 -18.47
CA VAL A 173 -21.21 0.69 -17.91
C VAL A 173 -21.21 1.30 -16.50
N ASN A 174 -22.19 2.15 -16.18
CA ASN A 174 -22.32 2.74 -14.85
C ASN A 174 -22.45 1.65 -13.76
N GLY A 175 -21.80 1.87 -12.63
CA GLY A 175 -21.77 0.95 -11.49
C GLY A 175 -20.87 -0.27 -11.68
N LYS A 176 -20.34 -0.53 -12.89
CA LYS A 176 -19.35 -1.60 -13.08
C LYS A 176 -18.07 -1.27 -12.32
N GLU A 177 -17.42 -2.30 -11.85
CA GLU A 177 -16.12 -2.21 -11.19
C GLU A 177 -15.08 -3.02 -11.96
N GLY A 178 -13.83 -2.59 -11.86
CA GLY A 178 -12.73 -3.23 -12.54
C GLY A 178 -11.44 -2.44 -12.43
N TRP A 179 -10.40 -3.00 -13.03
CA TRP A 179 -9.07 -2.42 -13.08
C TRP A 179 -8.90 -1.54 -14.30
N VAL A 180 -8.33 -0.36 -14.11
CA VAL A 180 -7.91 0.56 -15.18
C VAL A 180 -6.47 0.99 -14.94
N ASN A 181 -5.82 1.48 -15.99
CA ASN A 181 -4.48 2.05 -15.86
C ASN A 181 -4.58 3.51 -15.38
N PHE A 182 -3.90 3.82 -14.28
CA PHE A 182 -3.93 5.11 -13.59
C PHE A 182 -3.35 6.26 -14.43
N ASN A 183 -2.50 5.97 -15.42
CA ASN A 183 -1.92 6.99 -16.29
C ASN A 183 -2.97 7.74 -17.13
N TYR A 184 -4.18 7.21 -17.23
CA TYR A 184 -5.31 7.80 -17.93
C TYR A 184 -6.37 8.38 -16.98
N LEU A 185 -6.02 8.57 -15.71
CA LEU A 185 -6.89 9.16 -14.70
C LEU A 185 -6.29 10.45 -14.15
N GLU A 186 -7.15 11.45 -13.99
CA GLU A 186 -6.88 12.65 -13.21
C GLU A 186 -7.86 12.69 -12.04
N CYS A 187 -7.36 12.54 -10.82
CA CYS A 187 -8.17 12.50 -9.61
C CYS A 187 -8.16 13.86 -8.92
N LEU A 188 -9.34 14.41 -8.65
CA LEU A 188 -9.50 15.68 -7.94
C LEU A 188 -9.69 15.38 -6.44
N ASP A 189 -8.90 16.05 -5.59
CA ASP A 189 -9.00 16.04 -4.13
C ASP A 189 -10.21 16.84 -3.59
#